data_AF-A0A0D6QFV7-F1
#
_entry.id   AF-A0A0D6QFV7-F1
#
_cell.length_a   1.000
_cell.length_b   1.000
_cell.length_c   1.000
_cell.angle_alpha   90.00
_cell.angle_beta   90.00
_cell.angle_gamma   90.00
#
_symmetry.space_group_name_H-M   'P 1'
#
loop_
_entity.id
_entity.type
_entity.pdbx_description
1 polymer ?
#
loop_
_entity_poly.entity_id
_entity_poly.type
_entity_poly.pdbx_seq_one_letter_code
_entity_poly.pdbx_strand_id
1 'polypeptide(L)'
;MKDAFQRLAFFISDVVGTHRAFLVALGAVVVWAATGPLFGFSDSWQLVVNTGTTVVTFLMVFLIQATQNRETRALHLKIDELIRAQRRARNIFADLEHATEQELTELEAEFRKVRARATAREQAKQAGGAAGSPR
;
A
#
# COMPACT_ATOMS: atom_id res chain seq x y z
N MET A 1 -17.99 11.51 10.84
CA MET A 1 -16.80 12.02 11.57
C MET A 1 -15.56 11.14 11.39
N LYS A 2 -15.65 9.80 11.54
CA LYS A 2 -14.49 8.89 11.33
C LYS A 2 -13.85 9.03 9.93
N ASP A 3 -14.65 9.20 8.88
CA ASP A 3 -14.16 9.32 7.51
C ASP A 3 -13.41 10.64 7.23
N ALA A 4 -13.81 11.74 7.86
CA ALA A 4 -13.17 13.05 7.67
C ALA A 4 -11.80 13.09 8.36
N PHE A 5 -11.71 12.59 9.59
CA PHE A 5 -10.44 12.44 10.30
C PHE A 5 -9.50 11.48 9.56
N GLN A 6 -10.01 10.35 9.07
CA GLN A 6 -9.20 9.41 8.30
C GLN A 6 -8.71 10.01 6.98
N ARG A 7 -9.54 10.73 6.23
CA ARG A 7 -9.10 11.40 4.99
C ARG A 7 -8.05 12.46 5.25
N LEU A 8 -8.25 13.28 6.28
CA LEU A 8 -7.25 14.27 6.69
C LEU A 8 -5.95 13.56 7.12
N ALA A 9 -6.06 12.47 7.86
CA ALA A 9 -4.91 11.71 8.32
C ALA A 9 -4.11 11.13 7.15
N PHE A 10 -4.79 10.50 6.18
CA PHE A 10 -4.16 9.99 4.97
C PHE A 10 -3.53 11.09 4.14
N PHE A 11 -4.21 12.22 3.97
CA PHE A 11 -3.67 13.36 3.23
C PHE A 11 -2.40 13.93 3.88
N ILE A 12 -2.41 14.13 5.20
CA ILE A 12 -1.24 14.65 5.92
C ILE A 12 -0.10 13.62 5.87
N SER A 13 -0.37 12.33 6.10
CA SER A 13 0.67 11.28 6.03
C SER A 13 1.30 11.17 4.64
N ASP A 14 0.49 11.27 3.58
CA ASP A 14 0.97 11.20 2.19
C ASP A 14 1.81 12.42 1.82
N VAL A 15 1.36 13.62 2.24
CA VAL A 15 2.11 14.87 2.01
C VAL A 15 3.42 14.86 2.79
N VAL A 16 3.38 14.57 4.10
CA VAL A 16 4.58 14.59 4.98
C VAL A 16 5.59 13.50 4.59
N GLY A 17 5.14 12.39 4.02
CA GLY A 17 6.02 11.30 3.56
C GLY A 17 6.78 11.59 2.25
N THR A 18 6.47 12.67 1.53
CA THR A 18 7.14 12.97 0.26
C THR A 18 8.50 13.68 0.43
N HIS A 19 9.45 13.39 -0.48
CA HIS A 19 10.74 14.07 -0.56
C HIS A 19 10.63 15.60 -0.61
N ARG A 20 9.55 16.13 -1.21
CA ARG A 20 9.26 17.57 -1.25
C ARG A 20 8.92 18.14 0.13
N ALA A 21 8.14 17.43 0.94
CA ALA A 21 7.85 17.87 2.31
C ALA A 21 9.10 17.89 3.18
N PHE A 22 10.01 16.93 3.00
CA PHE A 22 11.32 16.96 3.67
C PHE A 22 12.12 18.22 3.30
N LEU A 23 12.20 18.58 2.02
CA LEU A 23 12.91 19.79 1.58
C LEU A 23 12.27 21.07 2.15
N VAL A 24 10.94 21.13 2.23
CA VAL A 24 10.23 22.27 2.85
C VAL A 24 10.50 22.34 4.35
N ALA A 25 10.45 21.22 5.06
CA ALA A 25 10.76 21.16 6.48
C ALA A 25 12.22 21.56 6.75
N LEU A 26 13.16 21.07 5.94
CA LEU A 26 14.56 21.46 6.02
C LEU A 26 14.74 22.97 5.77
N GLY A 27 14.08 23.52 4.75
CA GLY A 27 14.07 24.96 4.48
C GLY A 27 13.53 25.76 5.66
N ALA A 28 12.45 25.32 6.30
CA ALA A 28 11.90 25.96 7.49
C ALA A 28 12.90 25.96 8.66
N VAL A 29 13.64 24.86 8.87
CA VAL A 29 14.71 24.79 9.88
C VAL A 29 15.85 25.75 9.56
N VAL A 30 16.26 25.86 8.29
CA VAL A 30 17.31 26.81 7.87
C VAL A 30 16.85 28.25 8.06
N VAL A 31 15.62 28.60 7.66
CA VAL A 31 15.06 29.94 7.87
C VAL A 31 15.02 30.28 9.35
N TRP A 32 14.55 29.36 10.19
CA TRP A 32 14.58 29.51 11.63
C TRP A 32 16.01 29.75 12.16
N ALA A 33 16.98 28.91 11.78
CA ALA A 33 18.36 29.09 12.21
C ALA A 33 18.94 30.45 11.79
N ALA A 34 18.62 30.91 10.58
CA ALA A 34 19.07 32.20 10.05
C ALA A 34 18.44 33.41 10.76
N THR A 35 17.21 33.27 11.27
CA THR A 35 16.56 34.30 12.09
C THR A 35 17.06 34.33 13.55
N GLY A 36 17.72 33.27 14.04
CA GLY A 36 18.26 33.19 15.40
C GLY A 36 19.20 34.35 15.81
N PRO A 37 20.20 34.73 14.98
CA PRO A 37 21.08 35.87 15.24
C PRO A 37 20.35 37.21 15.39
N LEU A 38 19.24 37.43 14.68
CA LEU A 38 18.44 38.66 14.78
C LEU A 38 17.76 38.79 16.15
N PHE A 39 17.43 37.66 16.78
CA PHE A 39 16.80 37.60 18.10
C PHE A 39 17.80 37.27 19.22
N GLY A 40 19.10 37.28 18.94
CA GLY A 40 20.15 36.96 19.91
C GLY A 40 20.03 35.57 20.52
N PHE A 41 19.41 34.61 19.82
CA PHE A 41 19.08 33.28 20.34
C PHE A 41 18.34 33.31 21.69
N SER A 42 17.42 34.26 21.86
CA SER A 42 16.67 34.43 23.11
C SER A 42 15.90 33.19 23.58
N ASP A 43 15.58 33.13 24.86
CA ASP A 43 14.80 32.02 25.43
C ASP A 43 13.42 31.89 24.77
N SER A 44 12.76 33.02 24.45
CA SER A 44 11.48 33.02 23.74
C SER A 44 11.61 32.46 22.32
N TRP A 45 12.72 32.76 21.64
CA TRP A 45 13.03 32.26 20.30
C TRP A 45 13.16 30.73 20.28
N GLN A 46 13.89 30.18 21.24
CA GLN A 46 14.07 28.73 21.39
C GLN A 46 12.77 28.05 21.85
N LEU A 47 12.05 28.67 22.80
CA LEU A 47 10.81 28.15 23.35
C LEU A 47 9.75 27.93 22.27
N VAL A 48 9.55 28.89 21.37
CA VAL A 48 8.55 28.78 20.30
C VAL A 48 8.79 27.55 19.43
N VAL A 49 10.04 27.26 19.05
CA VAL A 49 10.34 26.09 18.21
C VAL A 49 10.28 24.78 18.98
N ASN A 50 10.76 24.75 20.22
CA ASN A 50 10.69 23.56 21.04
C ASN A 50 9.23 23.19 21.35
N THR A 51 8.42 24.16 21.80
CA THR A 51 7.00 23.97 22.07
C THR A 51 6.24 23.63 20.79
N GLY A 52 6.50 24.32 19.69
CA GLY A 52 5.84 24.05 18.40
C GLY A 52 6.14 22.64 17.89
N THR A 53 7.41 22.23 17.89
CA THR A 53 7.82 20.90 17.46
C THR A 53 7.23 19.81 18.36
N THR A 54 7.15 20.04 19.66
CA THR A 54 6.52 19.11 20.61
C THR A 54 5.04 18.90 20.30
N VAL A 55 4.28 19.98 20.05
CA VAL A 55 2.86 19.88 19.67
C VAL A 55 2.70 19.13 18.35
N VAL A 56 3.48 19.48 17.34
CA VAL A 56 3.45 18.80 16.03
C VAL A 56 3.78 17.31 16.18
N THR A 57 4.81 16.98 16.97
CA THR A 57 5.21 15.59 17.23
C THR A 57 4.11 14.82 17.94
N PHE A 58 3.48 15.43 18.95
CA PHE A 58 2.35 14.83 19.66
C PHE A 58 1.19 14.51 18.71
N LEU A 59 0.83 15.44 17.83
CA LEU A 59 -0.17 15.21 16.79
C LEU A 59 0.26 14.13 15.79
N MET A 60 1.54 14.12 15.41
CA MET A 60 2.12 13.15 14.49
C MET A 60 2.03 11.72 15.04
N VAL A 61 2.18 11.52 16.36
CA VAL A 61 2.00 10.21 17.00
C VAL A 61 0.60 9.67 16.75
N PHE A 62 -0.45 10.47 16.95
CA PHE A 62 -1.82 10.04 16.65
C PHE A 62 -2.05 9.77 15.17
N LEU A 63 -1.46 10.59 14.30
CA LEU A 63 -1.53 10.44 12.86
C LEU A 63 -0.92 9.12 12.38
N ILE A 64 0.28 8.83 12.88
CA ILE A 64 1.01 7.59 12.61
C ILE A 64 0.21 6.40 13.13
N GLN A 65 -0.28 6.45 14.37
CA GLN A 65 -1.10 5.38 14.94
C GLN A 65 -2.37 5.11 14.12
N ALA A 66 -3.04 6.15 13.63
CA ALA A 66 -4.24 6.01 12.79
C ALA A 66 -3.93 5.33 11.44
N THR A 67 -2.78 5.66 10.84
CA THR A 67 -2.32 5.06 9.57
C THR A 67 -1.87 3.62 9.78
N GLN A 68 -1.01 3.38 10.78
CA GLN A 68 -0.45 2.08 11.13
C GLN A 68 -1.54 1.06 11.53
N ASN A 69 -2.57 1.48 12.29
CA ASN A 69 -3.65 0.57 12.68
C ASN A 69 -4.40 -0.02 11.47
N ARG A 70 -4.54 0.75 10.38
CA ARG A 70 -5.14 0.28 9.13
C ARG A 70 -4.20 -0.66 8.38
N GLU A 71 -2.92 -0.33 8.31
CA GLU A 71 -1.89 -1.15 7.65
C GLU A 71 -1.76 -2.53 8.30
N THR A 72 -1.71 -2.57 9.64
CA THR A 72 -1.68 -3.83 10.41
C THR A 72 -2.88 -4.72 10.08
N ARG A 73 -4.09 -4.15 10.02
CA ARG A 73 -5.30 -4.91 9.66
C ARG A 73 -5.24 -5.46 8.23
N ALA A 74 -4.74 -4.67 7.27
CA ALA A 74 -4.59 -5.12 5.89
C ALA A 74 -3.54 -6.23 5.76
N LEU A 75 -2.46 -6.15 6.54
CA LEU A 75 -1.41 -7.16 6.59
C LEU A 75 -1.96 -8.49 7.13
N HIS A 76 -2.73 -8.47 8.22
CA HIS A 76 -3.40 -9.68 8.74
C HIS A 76 -4.30 -10.33 7.69
N LEU A 77 -5.15 -9.54 7.00
CA LEU A 77 -6.01 -10.07 5.94
C LEU A 77 -5.22 -10.72 4.78
N LYS A 78 -4.09 -10.13 4.38
CA LYS A 78 -3.22 -10.71 3.35
C LYS A 78 -2.59 -12.02 3.81
N ILE A 79 -2.14 -12.10 5.07
CA ILE A 79 -1.61 -13.34 5.65
C ILE A 79 -2.70 -14.41 5.74
N ASP A 80 -3.90 -14.05 6.20
CA ASP A 80 -5.02 -14.97 6.29
C ASP A 80 -5.37 -15.57 4.92
N GLU A 81 -5.36 -14.75 3.87
CA GLU A 81 -5.61 -15.21 2.51
C GLU A 81 -4.48 -16.12 1.98
N LEU A 82 -3.21 -15.81 2.30
CA LEU A 82 -2.08 -16.70 1.98
C LEU A 82 -2.20 -18.06 2.68
N ILE A 83 -2.54 -18.08 3.97
CA ILE A 83 -2.77 -19.32 4.73
C ILE A 83 -3.94 -20.09 4.14
N ARG A 84 -5.02 -19.40 3.77
CA ARG A 84 -6.20 -20.01 3.15
C ARG A 84 -5.87 -20.60 1.78
N ALA A 85 -5.11 -19.88 0.94
CA ALA A 85 -4.68 -20.36 -0.35
C ALA A 85 -3.79 -21.60 -0.22
N GLN A 86 -2.85 -21.61 0.75
CA GLN A 86 -2.02 -22.77 1.04
C GLN A 86 -2.85 -23.96 1.54
N ARG A 87 -3.81 -23.74 2.45
CA ARG A 87 -4.73 -24.79 2.93
C ARG A 87 -5.61 -25.32 1.81
N ARG A 88 -6.14 -24.45 0.94
CA ARG A 88 -6.98 -24.84 -0.20
C ARG A 88 -6.17 -25.62 -1.22
N ALA A 89 -4.95 -25.19 -1.54
CA ALA A 89 -4.02 -25.95 -2.37
C ALA A 89 -3.76 -27.34 -1.75
N ARG A 90 -3.42 -27.40 -0.46
CA ARG A 90 -3.20 -28.66 0.25
C ARG A 90 -4.45 -29.55 0.27
N ASN A 91 -5.64 -28.98 0.46
CA ASN A 91 -6.89 -29.75 0.38
C ASN A 91 -7.14 -30.27 -1.03
N ILE A 92 -6.97 -29.45 -2.08
CA ILE A 92 -7.16 -29.88 -3.47
C ILE A 92 -6.19 -31.04 -3.80
N PHE A 93 -4.92 -30.95 -3.38
CA PHE A 93 -3.93 -32.01 -3.62
C PHE A 93 -4.13 -33.25 -2.76
N ALA A 94 -4.59 -33.11 -1.51
CA ALA A 94 -4.93 -34.25 -0.66
C ALA A 94 -6.20 -34.98 -1.14
N ASP A 95 -7.21 -34.23 -1.60
CA ASP A 95 -8.42 -34.83 -2.18
C ASP A 95 -8.11 -35.50 -3.53
N LEU A 96 -7.15 -34.98 -4.30
CA LEU A 96 -6.64 -35.62 -5.52
C LEU A 96 -5.97 -36.98 -5.28
N GLU A 97 -5.42 -37.23 -4.08
CA GLU A 97 -4.82 -38.53 -3.73
C GLU A 97 -5.89 -39.60 -3.43
N HIS A 98 -7.11 -39.18 -3.09
CA HIS A 98 -8.26 -40.05 -2.85
C HIS A 98 -9.34 -39.96 -3.94
N ALA A 99 -9.14 -39.09 -4.94
CA ALA A 99 -10.05 -38.92 -6.06
C ALA A 99 -10.09 -40.18 -6.91
N THR A 100 -11.28 -40.52 -7.39
CA THR A 100 -11.48 -41.60 -8.34
C THR A 100 -10.98 -41.20 -9.74
N GLU A 101 -10.65 -42.19 -10.58
CA GLU A 101 -10.14 -41.94 -11.94
C GLU A 101 -11.11 -41.10 -12.79
N GLN A 102 -12.42 -41.24 -12.56
CA GLN A 102 -13.44 -40.41 -13.20
C GLN A 102 -13.34 -38.94 -12.79
N GLU A 103 -13.17 -38.65 -11.50
CA GLU A 103 -13.05 -37.28 -10.97
C GLU A 103 -11.75 -36.61 -11.45
N LEU A 104 -10.64 -37.37 -11.53
CA LEU A 104 -9.38 -36.92 -12.12
C LEU A 104 -9.54 -36.55 -13.60
N THR A 105 -10.22 -37.40 -14.38
CA THR A 105 -10.47 -37.16 -15.81
C THR A 105 -11.35 -35.93 -16.02
N GLU A 106 -12.35 -35.74 -15.18
CA GLU A 106 -13.29 -34.61 -15.24
C GLU A 106 -12.57 -33.28 -14.90
N LEU A 107 -11.72 -33.28 -13.88
CA LEU A 107 -10.88 -32.14 -13.51
C LEU A 107 -9.86 -31.80 -14.61
N GLU A 108 -9.23 -32.82 -15.21
CA GLU A 108 -8.29 -32.63 -16.31
C GLU A 108 -8.96 -32.02 -17.55
N ALA A 109 -10.19 -32.46 -17.85
CA ALA A 109 -11.02 -31.90 -18.91
C ALA A 109 -11.39 -30.43 -18.63
N GLU A 110 -11.67 -30.07 -17.37
CA GLU A 110 -11.93 -28.69 -16.96
C GLU A 110 -10.70 -27.81 -17.14
N PHE A 111 -9.52 -28.24 -16.67
CA PHE A 111 -8.26 -27.52 -16.87
C PHE A 111 -7.91 -27.33 -18.35
N ARG A 112 -8.17 -28.35 -19.19
CA ARG A 112 -8.00 -28.25 -20.65
C ARG A 112 -8.87 -27.15 -21.24
N LYS A 113 -10.14 -27.03 -20.82
CA LYS A 113 -11.04 -25.97 -21.27
C LYS A 113 -10.57 -24.58 -20.83
N VAL A 114 -10.10 -24.43 -19.59
CA VAL A 114 -9.60 -23.15 -19.07
C VAL A 114 -8.35 -22.70 -19.84
N ARG A 115 -7.39 -23.60 -20.05
CA ARG A 115 -6.19 -23.32 -20.85
C ARG A 115 -6.52 -22.95 -22.29
N ALA A 116 -7.42 -23.68 -22.94
CA ALA A 116 -7.83 -23.40 -24.31
C ALA A 116 -8.46 -22.00 -24.46
N ARG A 117 -9.27 -21.57 -23.47
CA ARG A 117 -9.83 -20.22 -23.44
C ARG A 117 -8.75 -19.15 -23.23
N ALA A 118 -7.76 -19.41 -22.38
CA ALA A 118 -6.65 -18.49 -22.15
C ALA A 118 -5.79 -18.29 -23.41
N THR A 119 -5.40 -19.39 -24.08
CA THR A 119 -4.61 -19.34 -25.32
C THR A 119 -5.38 -18.71 -26.47
N ALA A 120 -6.68 -19.02 -26.63
CA ALA A 120 -7.51 -18.36 -27.64
C ALA A 120 -7.61 -16.84 -27.42
N ARG A 121 -7.68 -16.40 -26.17
CA ARG A 121 -7.75 -14.98 -25.80
C ARG A 121 -6.42 -14.26 -26.05
N GLU A 122 -5.28 -14.94 -25.86
CA GLU A 122 -3.96 -14.42 -26.23
C GLU A 122 -3.78 -14.34 -27.75
N GLN A 123 -4.19 -15.36 -28.50
CA GLN A 123 -4.13 -15.36 -29.97
C GLN A 123 -5.01 -14.27 -30.57
N ALA A 124 -6.22 -14.06 -30.04
CA ALA A 124 -7.09 -12.97 -30.46
C ALA A 124 -6.48 -11.58 -30.17
N LYS A 125 -5.77 -11.41 -29.05
CA LYS A 125 -5.01 -10.18 -28.76
C LYS A 125 -3.86 -9.96 -29.74
N GLN A 126 -3.13 -11.01 -30.11
CA GLN A 126 -2.02 -10.89 -31.06
C GLN A 126 -2.51 -10.61 -32.49
N ALA A 127 -3.61 -11.25 -32.93
CA ALA A 127 -4.22 -10.99 -34.23
C ALA A 127 -4.83 -9.58 -34.33
N GLY A 128 -5.42 -9.06 -33.25
CA GLY A 128 -5.93 -7.69 -33.19
C GLY A 128 -4.83 -6.61 -33.17
N GLY A 129 -3.62 -6.95 -32.69
CA GLY A 129 -2.46 -6.05 -32.73
C GLY A 129 -1.79 -5.94 -34.10
N ALA A 130 -1.90 -6.97 -34.95
CA ALA A 130 -1.30 -6.98 -36.30
C ALA A 130 -2.12 -6.21 -37.35
N ALA A 131 -3.41 -5.98 -37.13
CA ALA A 131 -4.30 -5.28 -38.07
C ALA A 131 -4.26 -3.73 -37.96
N GLY A 132 -3.49 -3.18 -37.02
CA GLY A 132 -3.47 -1.75 -36.68
C GLY A 132 -2.34 -0.91 -37.28
N SER A 133 -1.59 -1.39 -38.27
CA SER A 133 -0.58 -0.57 -38.94
C SER A 133 -0.59 -0.72 -40.47
N PRO A 134 -1.45 0.04 -41.16
CA PRO A 134 -1.14 0.55 -42.48
C PRO A 134 -0.35 1.85 -42.35
N ARG A 135 0.84 1.87 -42.94
CA ARG A 135 1.62 3.08 -43.23
C ARG A 135 0.85 4.04 -44.13
#